data_AF-A0A1M6SZ24-F1
#
_entry.id   AF-A0A1M6SZ24-F1
#
_cell.length_a   1.000
_cell.length_b   1.000
_cell.length_c   1.000
_cell.angle_alpha   90.00
_cell.angle_beta   90.00
_cell.angle_gamma   90.00
#
_symmetry.space_group_name_H-M   'P 1'
#
loop_
_entity.id
_entity.type
_entity.pdbx_description
1 polymer ?
#
loop_
_entity_poly.entity_id
_entity_poly.type
_entity_poly.pdbx_seq_one_letter_code
_entity_poly.pdbx_strand_id
1 'polypeptide(L)'
;MKIQGRLILALLFAVIVAIFAVINVHQEPINFLFATAYVPLVLIILGSAAAGGIIVGSFGLVSQLRLRRKCSQLENELSERTARMQELEQQLSPDTGHLDLGQSDSSVRTDL
;
A
#
# COMPACT_ATOMS: atom_id res chain seq x y z
N MET A 1 5.74 5.62 -13.99
CA MET A 1 6.82 4.98 -14.80
C MET A 1 7.75 4.04 -14.02
N LYS A 2 7.81 4.09 -12.67
CA LYS A 2 8.75 3.27 -11.85
C LYS A 2 8.60 1.75 -12.01
N ILE A 3 7.38 1.25 -12.25
CA ILE A 3 7.15 -0.20 -12.43
C ILE A 3 7.66 -0.70 -13.78
N GLN A 4 7.55 0.10 -14.84
CA GLN A 4 8.01 -0.24 -16.19
C GLN A 4 9.53 -0.39 -16.22
N GLY A 5 10.26 0.53 -15.57
CA GLY A 5 11.72 0.42 -15.42
C GLY A 5 12.16 -0.84 -14.66
N ARG A 6 11.41 -1.24 -13.62
CA ARG A 6 11.67 -2.49 -12.88
C ARG A 6 11.44 -3.73 -13.73
N LEU A 7 10.42 -3.74 -14.59
CA LEU A 7 10.16 -4.86 -15.52
C LEU A 7 11.26 -4.98 -16.56
N ILE A 8 11.71 -3.85 -17.14
CA ILE A 8 12.81 -3.83 -18.11
C ILE A 8 14.11 -4.33 -17.46
N LEU A 9 14.41 -3.87 -16.24
CA LEU A 9 15.59 -4.33 -15.50
C LEU A 9 15.51 -5.83 -15.15
N ALA A 10 14.34 -6.32 -14.74
CA ALA A 10 14.12 -7.74 -14.47
C ALA A 10 14.27 -8.60 -15.72
N LEU A 11 13.78 -8.12 -16.88
CA LEU A 11 13.94 -8.79 -18.16
C LEU A 11 15.42 -8.86 -18.57
N LEU A 12 16.14 -7.74 -18.45
CA LEU A 12 17.58 -7.70 -18.72
C LEU A 12 18.35 -8.70 -17.83
N PHE A 13 18.02 -8.73 -16.54
CA PHE A 13 18.60 -9.69 -15.59
C PHE A 13 18.27 -11.13 -15.97
N ALA A 14 17.04 -11.42 -16.38
CA ALA A 14 16.63 -12.74 -16.84
C ALA A 14 17.42 -13.20 -18.07
N VAL A 15 17.69 -12.30 -19.03
CA VAL A 15 18.55 -12.59 -20.19
C VAL A 15 19.97 -12.92 -19.75
N ILE A 16 20.55 -12.16 -18.83
CA ILE A 16 21.89 -12.43 -18.28
C ILE A 16 21.93 -13.82 -17.64
N VAL A 17 20.96 -14.13 -16.78
CA VAL A 17 20.83 -15.45 -16.12
C VAL A 17 20.68 -16.58 -17.15
N ALA A 18 19.89 -16.38 -18.21
CA ALA A 18 19.71 -17.36 -19.27
C ALA A 18 21.03 -17.63 -20.03
N ILE A 19 21.81 -16.58 -20.32
CA ILE A 19 23.15 -16.71 -20.91
C ILE A 19 24.06 -17.53 -19.98
N PHE A 20 24.08 -17.21 -18.68
CA PHE A 20 24.85 -17.99 -17.70
C PHE A 20 24.42 -19.46 -17.66
N ALA A 21 23.12 -19.75 -17.74
CA ALA A 21 22.61 -21.12 -17.74
C ALA A 21 23.04 -21.91 -18.98
N VAL A 22 23.08 -21.28 -20.15
CA VAL A 22 23.52 -21.94 -21.40
C VAL A 22 25.04 -22.18 -21.40
N ILE A 23 25.84 -21.19 -21.00
CA ILE A 23 27.31 -21.31 -21.00
C ILE A 23 27.77 -22.32 -19.95
N ASN A 24 27.11 -22.36 -18.79
CA ASN A 24 27.48 -23.25 -17.69
C ASN A 24 26.64 -24.53 -17.68
N VAL A 25 26.17 -25.00 -18.84
CA VAL A 25 25.40 -26.25 -18.98
C VAL A 25 26.30 -27.48 -18.89
N HIS A 26 27.27 -27.47 -17.99
CA HIS A 26 28.06 -28.63 -17.64
C HIS A 26 27.26 -29.46 -16.63
N GLN A 27 26.99 -30.71 -16.98
CA GLN A 27 26.25 -31.63 -16.13
C GLN A 27 27.21 -32.21 -15.09
N GLU A 28 27.17 -31.67 -13.87
CA GLU A 28 27.91 -32.21 -12.74
C GLU A 28 27.03 -33.20 -11.94
N PRO A 29 27.61 -34.28 -11.38
CA PRO A 29 26.89 -35.19 -10.50
C PRO A 29 26.59 -34.49 -9.17
N ILE A 30 25.31 -34.36 -8.86
CA ILE A 30 24.85 -33.79 -7.59
C ILE A 30 24.19 -34.88 -6.78
N ASN A 31 24.73 -35.13 -5.59
CA ASN A 31 24.17 -36.05 -4.62
C ASN A 31 23.08 -35.34 -3.82
N PHE A 32 21.84 -35.58 -4.18
CA PHE A 32 20.70 -35.29 -3.32
C PHE A 32 20.65 -36.32 -2.19
N LEU A 33 19.92 -35.99 -1.12
CA LEU A 33 19.83 -36.81 0.10
C LEU A 33 19.41 -38.27 -0.15
N PHE A 34 18.71 -38.53 -1.27
CA PHE A 34 18.23 -39.87 -1.66
C PHE A 34 18.49 -40.26 -3.13
N ALA A 35 19.19 -39.43 -3.91
CA ALA A 35 19.40 -39.68 -5.34
C ALA A 35 20.59 -38.90 -5.89
N THR A 36 21.26 -39.40 -6.92
CA THR A 36 22.27 -38.64 -7.66
C THR A 36 21.71 -38.27 -9.03
N ALA A 37 21.79 -37.00 -9.41
CA ALA A 37 21.36 -36.55 -10.73
C ALA A 37 22.44 -35.68 -11.39
N TYR A 38 22.52 -35.77 -12.72
CA TYR A 38 23.45 -35.01 -13.55
C TYR A 38 22.69 -33.85 -14.17
N VAL A 39 22.62 -32.73 -13.43
CA VAL A 39 21.91 -31.53 -13.86
C VAL A 39 22.81 -30.30 -13.72
N PRO A 40 22.67 -29.30 -14.59
CA PRO A 40 23.39 -28.04 -14.44
C PRO A 40 23.09 -27.40 -13.06
N LEU A 41 24.13 -27.07 -12.30
CA LEU A 41 24.02 -26.52 -10.95
C LEU A 41 23.21 -25.20 -10.93
N VAL A 42 23.28 -24.42 -12.00
CA VAL A 42 22.50 -23.17 -12.18
C VAL A 42 21.00 -23.43 -12.09
N LEU A 43 20.47 -24.54 -12.62
CA LEU A 43 19.03 -24.84 -12.55
C LEU A 43 18.57 -25.08 -11.11
N ILE A 44 19.41 -25.70 -10.28
CA ILE A 44 19.10 -25.93 -8.86
C ILE A 44 19.11 -24.61 -8.10
N ILE A 45 20.11 -23.76 -8.33
CA ILE A 45 20.16 -22.42 -7.71
C ILE A 45 18.94 -21.60 -8.13
N LEU A 46 18.59 -21.58 -9.43
CA LEU A 46 17.43 -20.85 -9.93
C LEU A 46 16.13 -21.39 -9.34
N GLY A 47 15.96 -22.71 -9.29
CA GLY A 47 14.79 -23.35 -8.70
C GLY A 47 14.66 -23.01 -7.21
N SER A 48 15.78 -23.03 -6.47
CA SER A 48 15.80 -22.70 -5.04
C SER A 48 15.50 -21.22 -4.79
N ALA A 49 16.10 -20.33 -5.59
CA ALA A 49 15.83 -18.89 -5.52
C ALA A 49 14.37 -18.57 -5.91
N ALA A 50 13.82 -19.23 -6.93
CA ALA A 50 12.43 -19.09 -7.32
C ALA A 50 11.47 -19.55 -6.21
N ALA A 51 11.74 -20.71 -5.59
CA ALA A 51 10.98 -21.20 -4.45
C ALA A 51 11.02 -20.22 -3.26
N GLY A 52 12.21 -19.71 -2.91
CA GLY A 52 12.36 -18.67 -1.88
C GLY A 52 11.61 -17.39 -2.23
N GLY A 53 11.65 -16.97 -3.49
CA GLY A 53 10.92 -15.82 -4.02
C GLY A 53 9.40 -15.98 -3.91
N ILE A 54 8.86 -17.18 -4.20
CA ILE A 54 7.44 -17.49 -4.01
C ILE A 54 7.06 -17.39 -2.54
N ILE A 55 7.88 -17.94 -1.64
CA ILE A 55 7.62 -17.89 -0.19
C ILE A 55 7.58 -16.42 0.28
N VAL A 56 8.66 -15.66 0.05
CA VAL A 56 8.75 -14.25 0.46
C VAL A 56 7.67 -13.40 -0.21
N GLY A 57 7.40 -13.63 -1.50
CA GLY A 57 6.34 -12.94 -2.24
C GLY A 57 4.96 -13.20 -1.64
N SER A 58 4.67 -14.44 -1.25
CA SER A 58 3.41 -14.82 -0.59
C SER A 58 3.25 -14.11 0.75
N PHE A 59 4.29 -14.08 1.59
CA PHE A 59 4.28 -13.32 2.85
C PHE A 59 4.09 -11.82 2.62
N GLY A 60 4.72 -11.26 1.57
CA GLY A 60 4.55 -9.88 1.15
C GLY A 60 3.11 -9.56 0.77
N LEU A 61 2.48 -10.42 -0.04
CA LEU A 61 1.07 -10.27 -0.43
C LEU A 61 0.14 -10.28 0.78
N VAL A 62 0.27 -11.27 1.66
CA VAL A 62 -0.56 -11.36 2.88
C VAL A 62 -0.40 -10.10 3.74
N SER A 63 0.84 -9.65 3.94
CA SER A 63 1.13 -8.44 4.71
C SER A 63 0.52 -7.19 4.06
N GLN A 64 0.60 -7.08 2.74
CA GLN A 64 0.01 -5.97 2.00
C GLN A 64 -1.52 -5.97 2.07
N LEU A 65 -2.18 -7.13 2.02
CA LEU A 65 -3.62 -7.24 2.21
C LEU A 65 -4.04 -6.80 3.62
N ARG A 66 -3.31 -7.24 4.65
CA ARG A 66 -3.56 -6.81 6.03
C ARG A 66 -3.40 -5.30 6.18
N LEU A 67 -2.36 -4.73 5.58
CA LEU A 67 -2.12 -3.30 5.62
C LEU A 67 -3.24 -2.52 4.92
N ARG A 68 -3.70 -2.97 3.75
CA ARG A 68 -4.86 -2.37 3.06
C ARG A 68 -6.14 -2.40 3.91
N ARG A 69 -6.40 -3.52 4.60
CA ARG A 69 -7.56 -3.62 5.52
C ARG A 69 -7.45 -2.64 6.68
N LYS A 70 -6.27 -2.54 7.30
CA LYS A 70 -6.02 -1.56 8.36
C LYS A 70 -6.22 -0.13 7.88
N CYS A 71 -5.69 0.24 6.71
CA CYS A 71 -5.91 1.56 6.12
C CYS A 71 -7.40 1.87 5.97
N SER A 72 -8.19 0.94 5.42
CA SER A 72 -9.63 1.13 5.28
C SER A 72 -10.36 1.26 6.63
N GLN A 73 -9.97 0.49 7.64
CA GLN A 73 -10.53 0.63 8.99
C GLN A 73 -10.20 1.99 9.59
N LEU A 74 -8.95 2.44 9.49
CA LEU A 74 -8.53 3.74 10.00
C LEU A 74 -9.21 4.90 9.25
N GLU A 75 -9.39 4.79 7.93
CA GLU A 75 -10.14 5.76 7.12
C GLU A 75 -11.59 5.88 7.59
N ASN A 76 -12.26 4.74 7.86
CA ASN A 76 -13.63 4.74 8.38
C ASN A 76 -13.71 5.36 9.78
N GLU A 77 -12.81 4.98 10.70
CA GLU A 77 -12.76 5.56 12.04
C GLU A 77 -12.52 7.08 12.02
N LEU A 78 -11.65 7.55 11.11
CA LEU A 78 -11.44 8.99 10.92
C LEU A 78 -12.72 9.67 10.43
N SER A 79 -13.39 9.10 9.43
CA SER A 79 -14.64 9.67 8.89
C SER A 79 -15.73 9.78 9.96
N GLU A 80 -15.88 8.75 10.80
CA GLU A 80 -16.87 8.74 11.87
C GLU A 80 -16.55 9.77 12.96
N ARG A 81 -15.27 9.87 13.36
CA ARG A 81 -14.84 10.88 14.33
C ARG A 81 -15.03 12.29 13.80
N THR A 82 -14.70 12.56 12.54
CA THR A 82 -14.92 13.88 11.92
C THR A 82 -16.40 14.22 11.85
N ALA A 83 -17.27 13.26 11.51
CA ALA A 83 -18.72 13.48 11.50
C ALA A 83 -19.26 13.80 12.91
N ARG A 84 -18.84 13.06 13.94
CA ARG A 84 -19.22 13.35 15.33
C ARG A 84 -18.72 14.71 15.80
N MET A 85 -17.50 15.11 15.43
CA MET A 85 -16.98 16.44 15.78
C MET A 85 -17.83 17.56 15.17
N GLN A 86 -18.22 17.43 13.89
CA GLN A 86 -19.11 18.38 13.25
C GLN A 86 -20.49 18.44 13.92
N GLU A 87 -21.05 17.29 14.30
CA GLU A 87 -22.33 17.23 15.00
C GLU A 87 -22.25 17.90 16.38
N LEU A 88 -21.18 17.65 17.16
CA LEU A 88 -20.95 18.32 18.44
C LEU A 88 -20.73 19.83 18.28
N GLU A 89 -20.00 20.30 17.26
CA GLU A 89 -19.85 21.73 16.98
C GLU A 89 -21.19 22.39 16.63
N GLN A 90 -22.06 21.68 15.90
CA GLN A 90 -23.40 22.13 15.57
C GLN A 90 -24.32 22.18 16.80
N GLN A 91 -24.18 21.23 17.71
CA GLN A 91 -24.89 21.19 19.00
C GLN A 91 -24.36 22.18 20.05
N LEU A 92 -23.10 22.62 19.95
CA LEU A 92 -22.55 23.74 20.73
C LEU A 92 -22.86 25.11 20.13
N SER A 93 -23.34 25.15 18.88
CA SER A 93 -23.79 26.35 18.18
C SER A 93 -25.33 26.48 18.04
N PRO A 94 -26.18 26.14 19.04
CA PRO A 94 -27.59 26.47 18.96
C PRO A 94 -27.74 27.91 19.47
N ASP A 95 -28.08 28.80 18.54
CA ASP A 95 -28.71 30.08 18.82
C ASP A 95 -27.92 31.10 19.67
N THR A 96 -26.95 31.75 19.03
CA THR A 96 -26.70 33.19 19.31
C THR A 96 -27.16 34.01 18.09
N GLY A 97 -28.26 33.59 17.47
CA GLY A 97 -28.79 34.17 16.23
C GLY A 97 -30.00 35.07 16.41
N HIS A 98 -30.56 35.20 17.62
CA HIS A 98 -31.74 36.05 17.84
C HIS A 98 -31.74 36.79 19.18
N LEU A 99 -30.64 37.51 19.49
CA LEU A 99 -30.74 38.70 20.33
C LEU A 99 -30.59 39.93 19.45
N ASP A 100 -31.70 40.24 18.76
CA ASP A 100 -31.98 41.56 18.22
C ASP A 100 -31.91 42.59 19.38
N LEU A 101 -30.75 43.21 19.54
CA LEU A 101 -30.50 44.35 20.43
C LEU A 101 -30.27 45.63 19.62
N GLY A 102 -30.85 45.75 18.42
CA GLY A 102 -30.38 46.70 17.43
C GLY A 102 -31.45 47.55 16.74
N GLN A 103 -32.67 47.69 17.25
CA GLN A 103 -33.60 48.68 16.68
C GLN A 103 -34.69 49.18 17.63
N SER A 104 -34.32 49.72 18.79
CA SER A 104 -35.16 50.69 19.50
C SER A 104 -34.87 52.11 19.00
N ASP A 105 -35.50 52.41 17.86
CA ASP A 105 -36.11 53.70 17.50
C ASP A 105 -35.37 55.00 17.89
N SER A 106 -34.45 55.44 17.02
CA SER A 106 -33.90 56.80 17.03
C SER A 106 -34.62 57.69 16.02
N SER A 107 -35.94 57.86 16.15
CA SER A 107 -36.70 58.77 15.31
C SER A 107 -37.70 59.67 16.05
N VAL A 108 -37.31 60.21 17.22
CA VAL A 108 -37.96 61.44 17.74
C VAL A 108 -37.32 62.66 17.06
N ARG A 109 -37.85 62.90 15.87
CA ARG A 109 -37.85 64.12 15.06
C ARG A 109 -37.68 65.40 15.90
N THR A 110 -36.61 66.12 15.60
CA THR A 110 -36.36 67.52 15.95
C THR A 110 -37.38 68.45 15.27
N ASP A 111 -37.88 69.39 16.08
CA ASP A 111 -38.44 70.73 15.83
C ASP A 111 -38.61 71.23 14.38
N LEU A 112 -39.86 71.65 14.07
CA LEU A 112 -40.32 72.90 13.40
C LEU A 112 -41.67 72.69 12.69
#